data_AF-A0A1V5JRG5-F1
#
_entry.id   AF-A0A1V5JRG5-F1
#
_cell.length_a   1.000
_cell.length_b   1.000
_cell.length_c   1.000
_cell.angle_alpha   90.00
_cell.angle_beta   90.00
_cell.angle_gamma   90.00
#
_symmetry.space_group_name_H-M   'P 1'
#
loop_
_entity.id
_entity.type
_entity.pdbx_description
1 polymer ?
#
loop_
_entity_poly.entity_id
_entity_poly.type
_entity_poly.pdbx_seq_one_letter_code
_entity_poly.pdbx_strand_id
1 'polypeptide(L)'
;MARFALAAFMLYGPFLWCVLRRESPQRYGLTWRWDPALVQSVLFWCGFTLIPLTGVAWFWPTGGIPRTIPWEVVGQLVMAGTTAAIVEEIFFRGWVQSSLRPWVGTMGRVVLVSALFAASHMIFQSRPLFLATFFPGLIMGYLRERHDTVSAPLLYHALCNVWAVWFFPNP
;
A
#
# COMPACT_ATOMS: atom_id res chain seq x y z
N MET A 1 -5.61 0.33 22.31
CA MET A 1 -4.38 1.10 22.58
C MET A 1 -3.20 0.68 21.69
N ALA A 2 -2.77 -0.59 21.70
CA ALA A 2 -1.59 -1.05 20.95
C ALA A 2 -1.64 -0.80 19.43
N ARG A 3 -2.78 -1.06 18.77
CA ARG A 3 -2.93 -0.82 17.31
C ARG A 3 -2.81 0.66 16.92
N PHE A 4 -3.35 1.56 17.75
CA PHE A 4 -3.21 3.00 17.54
C PHE A 4 -1.77 3.47 17.73
N ALA A 5 -1.09 2.98 18.78
CA ALA A 5 0.31 3.28 19.00
C ALA A 5 1.19 2.80 17.84
N LEU A 6 0.90 1.62 17.29
CA LEU A 6 1.60 1.09 16.12
C LEU A 6 1.35 1.93 14.86
N ALA A 7 0.10 2.30 14.57
CA ALA A 7 -0.21 3.18 13.44
C ALA A 7 0.45 4.57 13.59
N ALA A 8 0.45 5.13 14.80
CA ALA A 8 1.14 6.38 15.09
C ALA A 8 2.66 6.26 14.89
N PHE A 9 3.26 5.16 15.34
CA PHE A 9 4.68 4.87 15.08
C PHE A 9 4.95 4.74 13.57
N MET A 10 4.12 4.01 12.84
CA MET A 10 4.28 3.84 11.39
C MET A 10 4.18 5.17 10.63
N LEU A 11 3.28 6.07 11.08
CA LEU A 11 3.07 7.37 10.46
C LEU A 11 4.16 8.39 10.83
N TYR A 12 4.46 8.54 12.12
CA TYR A 12 5.33 9.61 12.62
C TYR A 12 6.78 9.17 12.85
N GLY A 13 7.00 7.88 13.13
CA GLY A 13 8.33 7.30 13.36
C GLY A 13 9.32 7.55 12.22
N PRO A 14 8.93 7.39 10.94
CA PRO A 14 9.77 7.76 9.79
C PRO A 14 10.27 9.20 9.80
N PHE A 15 9.40 10.15 10.15
CA PHE A 15 9.76 11.57 10.22
C PHE A 15 10.62 11.87 11.45
N LEU A 16 10.31 11.27 12.60
CA LEU A 16 11.14 11.35 13.80
C LEU A 16 12.55 10.80 13.53
N TRP A 17 12.65 9.68 12.80
CA TRP A 17 13.92 9.11 12.38
C TRP A 17 14.75 10.10 11.54
N CYS A 18 14.12 10.77 10.57
CA CYS A 18 14.77 11.82 9.78
C CYS A 18 15.32 12.95 10.66
N VAL A 19 14.53 13.42 11.63
CA VAL A 19 14.94 14.45 12.60
C VAL A 19 16.13 13.98 13.45
N LEU A 20 16.05 12.77 14.02
CA LEU A 20 17.11 12.22 14.87
C LEU A 20 18.42 12.00 14.11
N ARG A 21 18.34 11.59 12.83
CA ARG A 21 19.50 11.39 11.96
C ARG A 21 20.00 12.68 11.29
N ARG A 22 19.28 13.79 11.44
CA ARG A 22 19.51 15.04 10.68
C ARG A 22 19.54 14.80 9.16
N GLU A 23 18.70 13.89 8.70
CA GLU A 23 18.59 13.54 7.30
C GLU A 23 17.29 14.11 6.72
N SER A 24 17.36 14.50 5.45
CA SER A 24 16.20 15.04 4.74
C SER A 24 15.18 13.92 4.46
N PRO A 25 13.86 14.16 4.68
CA PRO A 25 12.81 13.18 4.34
C PRO A 25 12.81 12.77 2.86
N GLN A 26 13.34 13.63 1.97
CA GLN A 26 13.55 13.34 0.55
C GLN A 26 14.47 12.14 0.33
N ARG A 27 15.43 11.88 1.22
CA ARG A 27 16.31 10.69 1.16
C ARG A 27 15.54 9.38 1.29
N TYR A 28 14.45 9.41 2.04
CA TYR A 28 13.50 8.31 2.21
C TYR A 28 12.33 8.43 1.22
N GLY A 29 12.37 9.44 0.35
CA GLY A 29 11.32 9.92 -0.55
C GLY A 29 9.94 10.01 0.10
N LEU A 30 9.94 10.42 1.37
CA LEU A 30 8.79 10.93 2.11
C LEU A 30 8.44 12.33 1.59
N THR A 31 8.09 12.39 0.31
CA THR A 31 7.75 13.60 -0.43
C THR A 31 6.41 13.43 -1.10
N TRP A 32 5.71 14.53 -1.30
CA TRP A 32 4.45 14.58 -2.03
C TRP A 32 4.71 15.16 -3.42
N ARG A 33 4.97 14.30 -4.39
CA ARG A 33 5.23 14.71 -5.78
C ARG A 33 4.18 14.10 -6.70
N TRP A 34 3.69 14.93 -7.60
CA TRP A 34 2.66 14.55 -8.57
C TRP A 34 3.08 15.07 -9.93
N ASP A 35 3.16 14.17 -10.91
CA ASP A 35 3.42 14.52 -12.29
C ASP A 35 2.64 13.56 -13.22
N PRO A 36 2.44 13.93 -14.49
CA PRO A 36 1.68 13.09 -15.42
C PRO A 36 2.29 11.70 -15.64
N ALA A 37 3.62 11.55 -15.61
CA ALA A 37 4.27 10.26 -15.84
C ALA A 37 4.05 9.30 -14.67
N LEU A 38 4.01 9.82 -13.44
CA LEU A 38 3.61 9.10 -12.24
C LEU A 38 2.17 8.63 -12.35
N VAL A 39 1.24 9.53 -12.66
CA VAL A 39 -0.18 9.19 -12.79
C VAL A 39 -0.39 8.14 -13.88
N GLN A 40 0.23 8.31 -15.05
CA GLN A 40 0.18 7.33 -16.13
C GLN A 40 0.72 5.96 -15.71
N SER A 41 1.85 5.93 -14.98
CA SER A 41 2.42 4.69 -14.46
C SER A 41 1.45 4.01 -13.50
N VAL A 42 0.83 4.75 -12.58
CA VAL A 42 -0.15 4.21 -11.64
C VAL A 42 -1.37 3.67 -12.37
N LEU A 43 -1.93 4.42 -13.31
CA LEU A 43 -3.09 3.98 -14.10
C LEU A 43 -2.80 2.70 -14.90
N PHE A 44 -1.62 2.63 -15.53
CA PHE A 44 -1.16 1.43 -16.22
C PHE A 44 -1.13 0.22 -15.27
N TRP A 45 -0.50 0.37 -14.10
CA TRP A 45 -0.39 -0.73 -13.14
C TRP A 45 -1.74 -1.10 -12.51
N CYS A 46 -2.62 -0.12 -12.26
CA CYS A 46 -3.99 -0.39 -11.84
C CYS A 46 -4.75 -1.18 -12.91
N GLY A 47 -4.64 -0.82 -14.18
CA GLY A 47 -5.26 -1.59 -15.27
C GLY A 47 -4.69 -3.01 -15.34
N PHE A 48 -3.36 -3.14 -15.28
CA PHE A 48 -2.66 -4.42 -15.31
C PHE A 48 -3.08 -5.36 -14.17
N THR A 49 -3.37 -4.85 -12.97
CA THR A 49 -3.76 -5.68 -11.83
C THR A 49 -5.26 -5.81 -11.64
N LEU A 50 -5.99 -4.70 -11.65
CA LEU A 50 -7.40 -4.69 -11.29
C LEU A 50 -8.28 -5.28 -12.39
N ILE A 51 -7.91 -5.21 -13.68
CA ILE A 51 -8.70 -5.83 -14.75
C ILE A 51 -8.71 -7.36 -14.60
N PRO A 52 -7.56 -8.07 -14.54
CA PRO A 52 -7.56 -9.52 -14.30
C PRO A 52 -8.23 -9.91 -12.99
N LEU A 53 -7.98 -9.16 -11.91
CA LEU A 53 -8.59 -9.43 -10.60
C LEU A 53 -10.10 -9.23 -10.61
N THR A 54 -10.62 -8.29 -11.40
CA THR A 54 -12.07 -8.12 -11.60
C THR A 54 -12.67 -9.35 -12.26
N GLY A 55 -11.99 -9.92 -13.27
CA GLY A 55 -12.39 -11.20 -13.87
C GLY A 55 -12.43 -12.32 -12.83
N VAL A 56 -11.37 -12.49 -12.03
CA VAL A 56 -11.33 -13.48 -10.96
C VAL A 56 -12.43 -13.25 -9.92
N ALA A 57 -12.66 -12.01 -9.51
CA ALA A 57 -13.69 -11.64 -8.54
C ALA A 57 -15.10 -11.99 -9.04
N TRP A 58 -15.37 -11.80 -10.34
CA TRP A 58 -16.66 -12.12 -10.96
C TRP A 58 -17.01 -13.60 -10.89
N PHE A 59 -16.02 -14.48 -10.95
CA PHE A 59 -16.19 -15.93 -10.84
C PHE A 59 -15.84 -16.47 -9.45
N TRP A 60 -15.72 -15.61 -8.45
CA TRP A 60 -15.30 -16.02 -7.11
C TRP A 60 -16.35 -16.93 -6.46
N PRO A 61 -15.99 -18.12 -5.93
CA PRO A 61 -16.96 -19.14 -5.51
C PRO A 61 -17.84 -18.72 -4.33
N THR A 62 -17.40 -17.75 -3.52
CA THR A 62 -18.04 -17.40 -2.24
C THR A 62 -18.62 -15.98 -2.22
N GLY A 63 -19.57 -15.70 -3.11
CA GLY A 63 -20.40 -14.50 -3.07
C GLY A 63 -20.66 -13.93 -4.46
N GLY A 64 -21.93 -13.86 -4.86
CA GLY A 64 -22.33 -13.21 -6.11
C GLY A 64 -22.04 -11.71 -6.09
N ILE A 65 -21.73 -11.18 -7.28
CA ILE A 65 -21.66 -9.74 -7.56
C ILE A 65 -22.99 -9.33 -8.19
N PRO A 66 -23.56 -8.15 -7.87
CA PRO A 66 -23.02 -7.11 -7.00
C PRO A 66 -23.39 -7.30 -5.53
N ARG A 67 -22.45 -6.94 -4.63
CA ARG A 67 -22.72 -6.82 -3.20
C ARG A 67 -23.38 -5.46 -2.95
N THR A 68 -24.60 -5.44 -2.40
CA THR A 68 -25.27 -4.20 -2.00
C THR A 68 -24.69 -3.74 -0.66
N ILE A 69 -23.77 -2.77 -0.71
CA ILE A 69 -23.18 -2.15 0.48
C ILE A 69 -23.83 -0.77 0.66
N PRO A 70 -24.31 -0.41 1.86
CA PRO A 70 -24.83 0.93 2.11
C PRO A 70 -23.77 2.01 1.83
N TRP A 71 -24.18 3.15 1.27
CA TRP A 71 -23.24 4.21 0.87
C TRP A 71 -22.44 4.78 2.04
N GLU A 72 -23.02 4.82 3.24
CA GLU A 72 -22.32 5.23 4.46
C GLU A 72 -21.18 4.27 4.82
N VAL A 73 -21.38 2.96 4.62
CA VAL A 73 -20.36 1.94 4.86
C VAL A 73 -19.25 2.02 3.81
N VAL A 74 -19.61 2.26 2.54
CA VAL A 74 -18.62 2.50 1.47
C VAL A 74 -17.72 3.67 1.82
N GLY A 75 -18.29 4.80 2.24
CA GLY A 75 -17.52 5.98 2.64
C GLY A 75 -16.55 5.68 3.79
N GLN A 76 -17.01 4.96 4.82
CA GLN A 76 -16.17 4.56 5.95
C GLN A 76 -15.02 3.64 5.52
N LEU A 77 -15.30 2.63 4.70
CA LEU A 77 -14.28 1.68 4.22
C LEU A 77 -13.26 2.35 3.31
N VAL A 78 -13.68 3.26 2.43
CA VAL A 78 -12.76 4.03 1.57
C VAL A 78 -11.87 4.94 2.41
N MET A 79 -12.43 5.64 3.40
CA MET A 79 -11.66 6.49 4.30
C MET A 79 -10.67 5.69 5.15
N ALA A 80 -11.12 4.57 5.73
CA ALA A 80 -10.27 3.69 6.52
C ALA A 80 -9.15 3.09 5.67
N GLY A 81 -9.47 2.55 4.49
CA GLY A 81 -8.52 1.93 3.57
C GLY A 81 -7.51 2.93 3.00
N THR A 82 -7.93 4.16 2.70
CA THR A 82 -7.02 5.22 2.24
C THR A 82 -6.11 5.69 3.37
N THR A 83 -6.64 5.85 4.59
CA THR A 83 -5.83 6.21 5.76
C THR A 83 -4.79 5.13 6.06
N ALA A 84 -5.18 3.85 6.00
CA ALA A 84 -4.26 2.73 6.14
C ALA A 84 -3.17 2.77 5.06
N ALA A 85 -3.54 2.99 3.79
CA ALA A 85 -2.57 3.11 2.70
C ALA A 85 -1.54 4.23 2.94
N ILE A 86 -1.96 5.40 3.44
CA ILE A 86 -1.02 6.49 3.80
C ILE A 86 -0.01 6.03 4.85
N VAL A 87 -0.49 5.47 5.95
CA VAL A 87 0.35 5.02 7.07
C VAL A 87 1.32 3.92 6.60
N GLU A 88 0.82 2.95 5.85
CA GLU A 88 1.58 1.81 5.38
C GLU A 88 2.63 2.20 4.33
N GLU A 89 2.29 3.06 3.36
CA GLU A 89 3.26 3.49 2.34
C GLU A 89 4.37 4.38 2.91
N ILE A 90 4.04 5.28 3.83
CA ILE A 90 5.05 6.07 4.56
C ILE A 90 6.03 5.15 5.29
N PHE A 91 5.51 4.12 5.96
CA PHE A 91 6.33 3.20 6.73
C PHE A 91 7.14 2.23 5.86
N PHE A 92 6.46 1.41 5.04
CA PHE A 92 7.12 0.34 4.30
C PHE A 92 7.96 0.89 3.14
N ARG A 93 7.41 1.81 2.34
CA ARG A 93 8.05 2.25 1.07
C ARG A 93 8.90 3.49 1.28
N GLY A 94 8.42 4.41 2.11
CA GLY A 94 9.20 5.56 2.56
C GLY A 94 10.37 5.12 3.40
N TRP A 95 10.10 4.56 4.59
CA TRP A 95 11.15 4.32 5.58
C TRP A 95 11.87 2.99 5.44
N VAL A 96 11.19 1.85 5.53
CA VAL A 96 11.83 0.52 5.58
C VAL A 96 12.59 0.22 4.28
N GLN A 97 11.94 0.39 3.12
CA GLN A 97 12.56 0.16 1.83
C GLN A 97 13.76 1.08 1.58
N SER A 98 13.64 2.37 1.87
CA SER A 98 14.76 3.31 1.70
C SER A 98 15.89 3.04 2.69
N SER A 99 15.57 2.62 3.92
CA SER A 99 16.58 2.25 4.91
C SER A 99 17.44 1.09 4.44
N LEU A 100 16.88 0.13 3.69
CA LEU A 100 17.63 -1.02 3.17
C LEU A 100 18.59 -0.69 2.00
N ARG A 101 18.58 0.54 1.48
CA ARG A 101 19.42 0.97 0.34
C ARG A 101 20.90 0.64 0.47
N PRO A 102 21.56 0.80 1.64
CA PRO A 102 22.99 0.51 1.78
C PRO A 102 23.36 -0.98 1.74
N TRP A 103 22.40 -1.88 1.99
CA TRP A 103 22.68 -3.31 2.20
C TRP A 103 22.07 -4.22 1.14
N VAL A 104 21.00 -3.78 0.48
CA VAL A 104 20.23 -4.61 -0.45
C VAL A 104 20.02 -3.87 -1.77
N GLY A 105 20.28 -4.55 -2.88
CA GLY A 105 20.02 -4.05 -4.23
C GLY A 105 18.53 -3.78 -4.49
N THR A 106 18.23 -2.96 -5.50
CA THR A 106 16.86 -2.45 -5.76
C THR A 106 15.80 -3.54 -5.81
N MET A 107 16.00 -4.60 -6.60
CA MET A 107 15.03 -5.71 -6.68
C MET A 107 14.87 -6.44 -5.34
N GLY A 108 15.97 -6.69 -4.64
CA GLY A 108 15.93 -7.34 -3.33
C GLY A 108 15.12 -6.55 -2.31
N ARG A 109 15.26 -5.22 -2.28
CA ARG A 109 14.46 -4.36 -1.39
C ARG A 109 12.98 -4.44 -1.72
N VAL A 110 12.61 -4.37 -3.00
CA VAL A 110 11.21 -4.49 -3.45
C VAL A 110 10.61 -5.81 -2.98
N VAL A 111 11.30 -6.93 -3.21
CA VAL A 111 10.80 -8.26 -2.80
C VAL A 111 10.72 -8.39 -1.28
N LEU A 112 11.79 -8.05 -0.55
CA LEU A 112 11.83 -8.20 0.91
C LEU A 112 10.78 -7.35 1.60
N VAL A 113 10.64 -6.08 1.22
CA VAL A 113 9.67 -5.18 1.83
C VAL A 113 8.24 -5.60 1.48
N SER A 114 8.00 -6.10 0.27
CA SER A 114 6.70 -6.65 -0.11
C SER A 114 6.35 -7.90 0.69
N ALA A 115 7.34 -8.76 0.99
CA ALA A 115 7.14 -9.92 1.85
C ALA A 115 6.83 -9.51 3.30
N LEU A 116 7.56 -8.52 3.85
CA LEU A 116 7.29 -7.98 5.18
C LEU A 116 5.89 -7.34 5.27
N PHE A 117 5.50 -6.60 4.24
CA PHE A 117 4.17 -6.01 4.11
C PHE A 117 3.08 -7.09 4.08
N ALA A 118 3.24 -8.14 3.27
CA ALA A 118 2.29 -9.25 3.24
C ALA A 118 2.21 -9.99 4.58
N ALA A 119 3.36 -10.25 5.21
CA ALA A 119 3.43 -10.91 6.51
C ALA A 119 2.78 -10.08 7.62
N SER A 120 2.90 -8.75 7.60
CA SER A 120 2.27 -7.89 8.62
C SER A 120 0.75 -8.01 8.61
N HIS A 121 0.13 -8.31 7.46
CA HIS A 121 -1.32 -8.52 7.38
C HIS A 121 -1.78 -9.77 8.16
N MET A 122 -0.92 -10.76 8.37
CA MET A 122 -1.25 -11.92 9.22
C MET A 122 -1.41 -11.54 10.69
N ILE A 123 -0.74 -10.47 11.14
CA ILE A 123 -0.83 -9.98 12.52
C ILE A 123 -2.19 -9.31 12.77
N PHE A 124 -2.78 -8.70 11.73
CA PHE A 124 -4.00 -7.91 11.87
C PHE A 124 -5.28 -8.65 11.47
N GLN A 125 -5.23 -9.49 10.43
CA GLN A 125 -6.42 -10.11 9.86
C GLN A 125 -6.39 -11.65 9.83
N SER A 126 -5.30 -12.31 10.24
CA SER A 126 -5.14 -13.77 10.41
C SER A 126 -5.76 -14.66 9.31
N ARG A 127 -5.86 -14.16 8.08
CA ARG A 127 -6.49 -14.84 6.93
C ARG A 127 -5.46 -15.01 5.82
N PRO A 128 -5.12 -16.25 5.43
CA PRO A 128 -4.04 -16.51 4.45
C PRO A 128 -4.19 -15.76 3.12
N LEU A 129 -5.41 -15.44 2.70
CA LEU A 129 -5.66 -14.67 1.48
C LEU A 129 -4.94 -13.30 1.48
N PHE A 130 -4.73 -12.68 2.65
CA PHE A 130 -3.99 -11.42 2.74
C PHE A 130 -2.50 -11.57 2.45
N LEU A 131 -1.92 -12.77 2.44
CA LEU A 131 -0.56 -12.95 1.93
C LEU A 131 -0.45 -12.62 0.44
N ALA A 132 -1.57 -12.66 -0.30
CA ALA A 132 -1.61 -12.22 -1.68
C ALA A 132 -1.33 -10.72 -1.84
N THR A 133 -1.39 -9.90 -0.77
CA THR A 133 -0.96 -8.49 -0.82
C THR A 133 0.54 -8.34 -1.11
N PHE A 134 1.31 -9.43 -1.08
CA PHE A 134 2.67 -9.50 -1.62
C PHE A 134 2.75 -9.02 -3.08
N PHE A 135 1.83 -9.45 -3.95
CA PHE A 135 1.86 -9.14 -5.37
C PHE A 135 1.63 -7.64 -5.68
N PRO A 136 0.56 -6.98 -5.20
CA PRO A 136 0.46 -5.52 -5.32
C PRO A 136 1.59 -4.82 -4.54
N GLY A 137 2.11 -5.44 -3.48
CA GLY A 137 3.30 -4.98 -2.77
C GLY A 137 4.53 -4.79 -3.66
N LEU A 138 4.78 -5.72 -4.58
CA LEU A 138 5.88 -5.63 -5.54
C LEU A 138 5.73 -4.41 -6.46
N ILE A 139 4.51 -4.14 -6.91
CA ILE A 139 4.20 -2.98 -7.76
C ILE A 139 4.38 -1.68 -6.98
N MET A 140 3.92 -1.64 -5.73
CA MET A 140 4.15 -0.49 -4.84
C MET A 140 5.66 -0.25 -4.64
N GLY A 141 6.43 -1.30 -4.36
CA GLY A 141 7.88 -1.19 -4.21
C GLY A 141 8.57 -0.73 -5.50
N TYR A 142 8.13 -1.21 -6.66
CA TYR A 142 8.63 -0.76 -7.97
C TYR A 142 8.30 0.71 -8.24
N LEU A 143 7.04 1.12 -8.05
CA LEU A 143 6.59 2.50 -8.24
C LEU A 143 7.36 3.47 -7.34
N ARG A 144 7.64 3.04 -6.10
CA ARG A 144 8.48 3.77 -5.16
C ARG A 144 9.89 4.01 -5.70
N GLU A 145 10.55 2.98 -6.24
CA GLU A 145 11.91 3.13 -6.80
C GLU A 145 11.93 3.92 -8.11
N ARG A 146 10.87 3.80 -8.94
CA ARG A 146 10.76 4.49 -10.23
C ARG A 146 10.59 5.99 -10.09
N HIS A 147 9.74 6.42 -9.15
CA HIS A 147 9.33 7.83 -9.02
C HIS A 147 9.99 8.57 -7.85
N ASP A 148 10.68 7.84 -6.97
CA ASP A 148 11.32 8.35 -5.75
C ASP A 148 10.41 9.26 -4.90
N THR A 149 9.11 9.00 -4.91
CA THR A 149 8.12 9.58 -3.98
C THR A 149 7.21 8.48 -3.43
N VAL A 150 6.66 8.68 -2.23
CA VAL A 150 5.59 7.83 -1.69
C VAL A 150 4.24 8.08 -2.36
N SER A 151 4.06 9.19 -3.08
CA SER A 151 2.81 9.50 -3.80
C SER A 151 2.40 8.42 -4.81
N ALA A 152 3.36 7.87 -5.57
CA ALA A 152 3.10 6.88 -6.60
C ALA A 152 2.53 5.57 -6.04
N PRO A 153 3.22 4.88 -5.10
CA PRO A 153 2.66 3.67 -4.50
C PRO A 153 1.41 3.97 -3.66
N LEU A 154 1.32 5.15 -3.01
CA LEU A 154 0.12 5.54 -2.26
C LEU A 154 -1.12 5.59 -3.15
N LEU A 155 -1.04 6.29 -4.29
CA LEU A 155 -2.18 6.39 -5.20
C LEU A 155 -2.60 5.02 -5.70
N TYR A 156 -1.64 4.18 -6.12
CA TYR A 156 -1.90 2.81 -6.53
C TYR A 156 -2.58 1.99 -5.42
N HIS A 157 -2.07 2.07 -4.19
CA HIS A 157 -2.59 1.35 -3.04
C HIS A 157 -4.02 1.80 -2.70
N ALA A 158 -4.26 3.10 -2.60
CA ALA A 158 -5.58 3.64 -2.31
C ALA A 158 -6.62 3.19 -3.36
N LEU A 159 -6.27 3.21 -4.65
CA LEU A 159 -7.13 2.72 -5.72
C LEU A 159 -7.41 1.21 -5.61
N CYS A 160 -6.40 0.40 -5.25
CA CYS A 160 -6.59 -1.02 -4.96
C CYS A 160 -7.54 -1.25 -3.78
N ASN A 161 -7.43 -0.44 -2.72
CA ASN A 161 -8.31 -0.54 -1.56
C ASN A 161 -9.75 -0.15 -1.91
N VAL A 162 -9.95 0.93 -2.66
CA VAL A 162 -11.29 1.32 -3.16
C VAL A 162 -11.90 0.21 -4.02
N TRP A 163 -11.11 -0.39 -4.92
CA TRP A 163 -11.56 -1.55 -5.70
C TRP A 163 -11.94 -2.73 -4.78
N ALA A 164 -11.13 -3.03 -3.77
CA ALA A 164 -11.40 -4.13 -2.83
C ALA A 164 -12.69 -3.92 -2.03
N VAL A 165 -13.05 -2.67 -1.67
CA VAL A 165 -14.33 -2.37 -0.99
C VAL A 165 -15.52 -2.88 -1.80
N TRP A 166 -15.47 -2.80 -3.13
CA TRP A 166 -16.58 -3.20 -3.99
C TRP A 166 -16.69 -4.73 -4.17
N PHE A 167 -15.56 -5.41 -4.35
CA PHE A 167 -15.52 -6.83 -4.70
C PHE A 167 -15.40 -7.76 -3.47
N PHE A 168 -14.70 -7.30 -2.43
CA PHE A 168 -14.40 -8.06 -1.22
C PHE A 168 -14.55 -7.20 0.05
N PRO A 169 -15.75 -6.62 0.32
CA PRO A 169 -15.99 -5.88 1.55
C PRO A 169 -15.79 -6.81 2.74
N ASN A 170 -14.75 -6.55 3.53
CA ASN A 170 -14.52 -7.18 4.82
C ASN A 170 -14.63 -6.07 5.88
N PRO A 171 -15.61 -6.12 6.79
CA PRO A 171 -15.74 -5.15 7.86
C PRO A 171 -14.58 -5.22 8.87
#